data_AF-A0A4Y2QFE2-F1
#
_entry.id   AF-A0A4Y2QFE2-F1
#
_cell.length_a   1.000
_cell.length_b   1.000
_cell.length_c   1.000
_cell.angle_alpha   90.00
_cell.angle_beta   90.00
_cell.angle_gamma   90.00
#
_symmetry.space_group_name_H-M   'P 1'
#
loop_
_entity.id
_entity.type
_entity.pdbx_description
1 polymer ?
#
loop_
_entity_poly.entity_id
_entity_poly.type
_entity_poly.pdbx_seq_one_letter_code
_entity_poly.pdbx_strand_id
1 'polypeptide(L)'
;MTTVFKLADKVAAFKAKLELWGRRVNRGSLDVFQTLAGILGETVPEHSFSQSVHDHLSLLLKEFERYFPTKKDPRTGKEWIRDPFVNKSGESSMSVQEDQLLEIANDGGMKTTFETTTLPVFWIKVMAEYPEIATRALKFPPTYLCEAGFSAMTSTKKTAE
;
A
#
# COMPACT_ATOMS: atom_id res chain seq x y z
N MET A 1 -12.00 1.98 8.17
CA MET A 1 -10.78 1.31 8.67
C MET A 1 -9.74 1.25 7.57
N THR A 2 -8.60 1.92 7.74
CA THR A 2 -7.49 1.95 6.77
C THR A 2 -6.47 0.89 7.16
N THR A 3 -6.24 -0.10 6.31
CA THR A 3 -5.26 -1.16 6.55
C THR A 3 -3.88 -0.74 6.05
N VAL A 4 -2.81 -1.41 6.51
CA VAL A 4 -1.45 -1.22 5.98
C VAL A 4 -1.38 -1.43 4.47
N PHE A 5 -2.20 -2.34 3.92
CA PHE A 5 -2.32 -2.57 2.49
C PHE A 5 -2.87 -1.35 1.75
N LYS A 6 -3.92 -0.70 2.29
CA LYS A 6 -4.47 0.54 1.70
C LYS A 6 -3.46 1.69 1.75
N LEU A 7 -2.63 1.77 2.78
CA LEU A 7 -1.56 2.77 2.85
C LEU A 7 -0.45 2.46 1.84
N ALA A 8 -0.03 1.20 1.74
CA ALA A 8 0.95 0.77 0.74
C ALA A 8 0.45 1.04 -0.70
N ASP A 9 -0.84 0.78 -0.98
CA ASP A 9 -1.47 1.14 -2.26
C ASP A 9 -1.41 2.64 -2.53
N LYS A 10 -1.71 3.48 -1.53
CA LYS A 10 -1.64 4.95 -1.65
C LYS A 10 -0.22 5.43 -1.91
N VAL A 11 0.77 4.88 -1.20
CA VAL A 11 2.19 5.21 -1.40
C VAL A 11 2.64 4.81 -2.81
N ALA A 12 2.31 3.59 -3.24
CA ALA A 12 2.64 3.11 -4.59
C ALA A 12 1.99 3.99 -5.67
N ALA A 13 0.71 4.34 -5.52
CA ALA A 13 0.01 5.24 -6.42
C ALA A 13 0.66 6.64 -6.46
N PHE A 14 1.11 7.15 -5.32
CA PHE A 14 1.78 8.45 -5.26
C PHE A 14 3.15 8.42 -5.97
N LYS A 15 3.97 7.39 -5.75
CA LYS A 15 5.22 7.19 -6.50
C LYS A 15 4.98 7.15 -8.02
N ALA A 16 3.98 6.38 -8.47
CA ALA A 16 3.60 6.32 -9.87
C ALA A 16 3.15 7.68 -10.44
N LYS A 17 2.45 8.49 -9.62
CA LYS A 17 2.10 9.87 -9.98
C LYS A 17 3.35 10.75 -10.14
N LEU A 18 4.32 10.68 -9.23
CA LEU A 18 5.57 11.44 -9.34
C LEU A 18 6.31 11.14 -10.66
N GLU A 19 6.41 9.86 -11.03
CA GLU A 19 7.01 9.47 -12.31
C GLU A 19 6.23 9.99 -13.52
N LEU A 20 4.90 9.89 -13.47
CA LEU A 20 4.03 10.41 -14.53
C LEU A 20 4.18 11.93 -14.67
N TRP A 21 4.22 12.66 -13.56
CA TRP A 21 4.41 14.10 -13.55
C TRP A 21 5.78 14.49 -14.09
N GLY A 22 6.85 13.78 -13.71
CA GLY A 22 8.18 13.97 -14.31
C GLY A 22 8.16 13.82 -15.83
N ARG A 23 7.51 12.78 -16.36
CA ARG A 23 7.36 12.58 -17.82
C ARG A 23 6.56 13.70 -18.49
N ARG A 24 5.54 14.27 -17.82
CA ARG A 24 4.73 15.38 -18.35
C ARG A 24 5.53 16.68 -18.41
N VAL A 25 6.27 16.97 -17.33
CA VAL A 25 7.14 18.14 -17.24
C VAL A 25 8.19 18.13 -18.35
N ASN A 26 8.82 16.98 -18.64
CA ASN A 26 9.77 16.85 -19.75
C ASN A 26 9.15 17.06 -21.14
N ARG A 27 7.82 16.95 -21.27
CA ARG A 27 7.07 17.27 -22.50
C ARG A 27 6.56 18.72 -22.53
N GLY A 28 6.94 19.53 -21.55
CA GLY A 28 6.49 20.92 -21.41
C GLY A 28 5.11 21.08 -20.75
N SER A 29 4.52 20.01 -20.20
CA SER A 29 3.20 20.06 -19.56
C SER A 29 3.32 20.21 -18.04
N LEU A 30 2.83 21.35 -17.53
CA LEU A 30 2.74 21.67 -16.10
C LEU A 30 1.29 21.68 -15.58
N ASP A 31 0.35 21.14 -16.36
CA ASP A 31 -1.08 21.01 -16.06
C ASP A 31 -1.38 20.41 -14.67
N VAL A 32 -0.52 19.51 -14.21
CA VAL A 32 -0.63 18.84 -12.91
C VAL A 32 -0.35 19.77 -11.73
N PHE A 33 0.30 20.91 -11.96
CA PHE A 33 0.58 21.95 -10.99
C PHE A 33 -0.28 23.18 -11.29
N GLN A 34 -1.58 23.10 -11.03
CA GLN A 34 -2.56 24.14 -11.41
C GLN A 34 -2.18 25.55 -10.95
N THR A 35 -1.66 25.71 -9.72
CA THR A 35 -1.18 26.99 -9.22
C THR A 35 0.02 27.50 -10.02
N LEU A 36 0.96 26.62 -10.33
CA LEU A 36 2.14 26.93 -11.14
C LEU A 36 1.73 27.35 -12.55
N ALA A 37 0.85 26.56 -13.19
CA ALA A 37 0.30 26.85 -14.50
C ALA A 37 -0.46 28.19 -14.51
N GLY A 38 -1.23 28.48 -13.46
CA GLY A 38 -1.92 29.76 -13.31
C GLY A 38 -0.97 30.96 -13.19
N ILE A 39 0.19 30.79 -12.54
CA ILE A 39 1.23 31.84 -12.44
C ILE A 39 1.94 32.06 -13.77
N LEU A 40 2.24 30.99 -14.51
CA LEU A 40 2.86 31.07 -15.83
C LEU A 40 1.90 31.56 -16.93
N GLY A 41 0.59 31.39 -16.76
CA GLY A 41 -0.41 31.76 -17.77
C GLY A 41 -0.21 30.97 -19.07
N GLU A 42 -0.20 31.65 -20.21
CA GLU A 42 0.04 31.03 -21.54
C GLU A 42 1.54 30.92 -21.89
N THR A 43 2.44 31.35 -21.00
CA THR A 43 3.87 31.32 -21.29
C THR A 43 4.38 29.88 -21.28
N VAL A 44 5.11 29.51 -22.34
CA VAL A 44 5.81 28.22 -22.39
C VAL A 44 6.91 28.27 -21.33
N PRO A 45 6.93 27.34 -20.36
CA PRO A 45 7.96 27.32 -19.33
C PRO A 45 9.33 27.13 -19.96
N GLU A 46 10.33 27.88 -19.48
CA GLU A 46 11.70 27.70 -19.93
C GLU A 46 12.18 26.25 -19.68
N HIS A 47 13.01 25.72 -20.57
CA HIS A 47 13.54 24.37 -20.44
C HIS A 47 14.28 24.17 -19.10
N SER A 48 15.03 25.16 -18.64
CA SER A 48 15.75 25.16 -17.35
C SER A 48 14.81 25.03 -16.14
N PHE A 49 13.65 25.68 -16.20
CA PHE A 49 12.62 25.61 -15.18
C PHE A 49 11.95 24.22 -15.16
N SER A 50 11.57 23.71 -16.33
CA SER A 50 11.00 22.36 -16.46
C SER A 50 11.97 21.30 -15.93
N GLN A 51 13.26 21.43 -16.24
CA GLN A 51 14.30 20.54 -15.72
C GLN A 51 14.38 20.61 -14.18
N SER A 52 14.30 21.81 -13.60
CA SER A 52 14.31 21.99 -12.14
C SER A 52 13.13 21.32 -11.45
N VAL A 53 11.92 21.43 -12.03
CA VAL A 53 10.72 20.74 -11.53
C VAL A 53 10.87 19.23 -11.63
N HIS A 54 11.38 18.73 -12.76
CA HIS A 54 11.65 17.31 -12.95
C HIS A 54 12.66 16.75 -11.93
N ASP A 55 13.75 17.48 -11.68
CA ASP A 55 14.79 17.07 -10.73
C ASP A 55 14.24 17.03 -9.31
N HIS A 56 13.40 18.01 -8.93
CA HIS A 56 12.72 18.00 -7.64
C HIS A 56 11.78 16.80 -7.47
N LEU A 57 10.97 16.48 -8.50
CA LEU A 57 10.11 15.29 -8.48
C LEU A 57 10.91 14.00 -8.36
N SER A 58 12.06 13.93 -9.04
CA SER A 58 12.97 12.79 -8.98
C SER A 58 13.59 12.63 -7.58
N LEU A 59 13.99 13.74 -6.94
CA LEU A 59 14.46 13.74 -5.54
C LEU A 59 13.36 13.29 -4.58
N LEU A 60 12.15 13.81 -4.74
CA LEU A 60 11.01 13.40 -3.92
C LEU A 60 10.72 11.91 -4.07
N LEU A 61 10.75 11.36 -5.29
CA LEU A 61 10.59 9.93 -5.52
C LEU A 61 11.67 9.10 -4.82
N LYS A 62 12.94 9.55 -4.86
CA LYS A 62 14.05 8.91 -4.13
C LYS A 62 13.82 8.91 -2.61
N GLU A 63 13.31 10.00 -2.06
CA GLU A 63 12.95 10.08 -0.64
C GLU A 63 11.81 9.10 -0.31
N PHE A 64 10.78 9.01 -1.15
CA PHE A 64 9.72 8.02 -0.99
C PHE A 64 10.24 6.58 -1.04
N GLU A 65 11.22 6.27 -1.90
CA GLU A 65 11.88 4.95 -1.89
C GLU A 65 12.76 4.73 -0.66
N ARG A 66 13.36 5.78 -0.10
CA ARG A 66 14.12 5.68 1.15
C ARG A 66 13.21 5.31 2.33
N TYR A 67 12.06 5.99 2.47
CA TYR A 67 11.12 5.76 3.58
C TYR A 67 10.22 4.54 3.38
N PHE A 68 9.83 4.25 2.14
CA PHE A 68 8.96 3.13 1.80
C PHE A 68 9.60 2.26 0.71
N PRO A 69 10.67 1.51 1.01
CA PRO A 69 11.39 0.77 -0.02
C PRO A 69 10.50 -0.28 -0.68
N THR A 70 10.45 -0.29 -2.01
CA THR A 70 9.67 -1.29 -2.77
C THR A 70 10.09 -2.73 -2.46
N LYS A 71 11.37 -2.96 -2.12
CA LYS A 71 11.88 -4.29 -1.69
C LYS A 71 11.33 -4.76 -0.33
N LYS A 72 10.80 -3.84 0.48
CA LYS A 72 10.23 -4.10 1.81
C LYS A 72 8.72 -3.84 1.82
N ASP A 73 8.07 -4.00 0.68
CA ASP A 73 6.63 -3.79 0.57
C ASP A 73 5.89 -4.76 1.51
N PRO A 74 5.08 -4.25 2.45
CA PRO A 74 4.36 -5.09 3.42
C PRO A 74 3.37 -6.06 2.76
N ARG A 75 3.01 -5.84 1.49
CA ARG A 75 2.09 -6.65 0.70
C ARG A 75 2.76 -7.90 0.10
N THR A 76 4.08 -7.88 -0.11
CA THR A 76 4.82 -8.99 -0.73
C THR A 76 4.71 -10.27 0.11
N GLY A 77 4.29 -11.37 -0.52
CA GLY A 77 4.07 -12.67 0.14
C GLY A 77 2.79 -12.72 0.98
N LYS A 78 1.92 -11.70 0.87
CA LYS A 78 0.68 -11.57 1.65
C LYS A 78 -0.51 -11.18 0.79
N GLU A 79 -0.39 -11.34 -0.52
CA GLU A 79 -1.45 -11.05 -1.49
C GLU A 79 -2.68 -11.91 -1.25
N TRP A 80 -2.48 -13.16 -0.77
CA TRP A 80 -3.54 -14.07 -0.36
C TRP A 80 -4.49 -13.49 0.69
N ILE A 81 -4.04 -12.51 1.49
CA ILE A 81 -4.89 -11.83 2.48
C ILE A 81 -5.98 -11.00 1.79
N ARG A 82 -5.72 -10.44 0.60
CA ARG A 82 -6.70 -9.67 -0.17
C ARG A 82 -7.58 -10.55 -1.04
N ASP A 83 -6.96 -11.59 -1.59
CA ASP A 83 -7.62 -12.54 -2.47
C ASP A 83 -7.01 -13.94 -2.26
N PRO A 84 -7.65 -14.78 -1.44
CA PRO A 84 -7.15 -16.13 -1.18
C PRO A 84 -7.42 -17.09 -2.34
N PHE A 85 -8.19 -16.69 -3.36
CA PHE A 85 -8.55 -17.52 -4.51
C PHE A 85 -7.62 -17.31 -5.71
N VAL A 86 -6.76 -16.29 -5.67
CA VAL A 86 -5.74 -16.08 -6.71
C VAL A 86 -4.57 -17.01 -6.44
N ASN A 87 -4.53 -18.12 -7.19
CA ASN A 87 -3.45 -19.08 -7.14
C ASN A 87 -2.13 -18.42 -7.54
N LYS A 88 -1.22 -18.23 -6.58
CA LYS A 88 0.18 -17.95 -6.85
C LYS A 88 0.97 -19.22 -6.58
N SER A 89 0.98 -20.11 -7.55
CA SER A 89 1.99 -21.16 -7.65
C SER A 89 3.35 -20.49 -7.81
N GLY A 90 4.00 -20.24 -6.67
CA GLY A 90 5.41 -19.92 -6.60
C GLY A 90 6.07 -21.05 -5.83
N GLU A 91 6.86 -21.86 -6.52
CA GLU A 91 7.58 -23.01 -5.98
C GLU A 91 8.46 -22.59 -4.80
N SER A 92 7.99 -22.72 -3.56
CA SER A 92 8.87 -22.71 -2.39
C SER A 92 8.19 -23.28 -1.15
N SER A 93 8.52 -24.53 -0.85
CA SER A 93 8.32 -25.18 0.45
C SER A 93 6.87 -25.24 0.95
N MET A 94 6.14 -26.27 0.52
CA MET A 94 4.86 -26.74 1.07
C MET A 94 4.79 -26.55 2.59
N SER A 95 4.24 -25.42 3.01
CA SER A 95 3.98 -25.14 4.42
C SER A 95 2.53 -25.47 4.74
N VAL A 96 2.22 -25.77 6.01
CA VAL A 96 0.84 -26.01 6.49
C VAL A 96 -0.13 -24.89 6.06
N GLN A 97 0.38 -23.67 5.87
CA GLN A 97 -0.41 -22.52 5.43
C GLN A 97 -0.73 -22.54 3.94
N GLU A 98 0.17 -23.06 3.11
CA GLU A 98 -0.08 -23.22 1.67
C GLU A 98 -1.14 -24.29 1.42
N ASP A 99 -1.11 -25.38 2.19
CA ASP A 99 -2.16 -26.41 2.16
C ASP A 99 -3.53 -25.82 2.54
N GLN A 100 -3.61 -25.05 3.64
CA GLN A 100 -4.84 -24.37 4.03
C GLN A 100 -5.32 -23.35 2.99
N LEU A 101 -4.41 -22.60 2.36
CA LEU A 101 -4.78 -21.70 1.26
C LEU A 101 -5.31 -22.46 0.07
N LEU A 102 -4.74 -23.62 -0.25
CA LEU A 102 -5.19 -24.44 -1.36
C LEU A 102 -6.59 -24.99 -1.11
N GLU A 103 -6.87 -25.45 0.11
CA GLU A 103 -8.21 -25.89 0.50
C GLU A 103 -9.22 -24.74 0.38
N ILE A 104 -8.92 -23.57 0.96
CA ILE A 104 -9.78 -22.38 0.88
C ILE A 104 -10.01 -21.97 -0.59
N ALA A 105 -8.95 -21.98 -1.42
CA ALA A 105 -9.03 -21.57 -2.82
C ALA A 105 -9.90 -22.50 -3.68
N ASN A 106 -10.01 -23.78 -3.29
CA ASN A 106 -10.82 -24.78 -3.99
C ASN A 106 -12.21 -24.96 -3.35
N ASP A 107 -12.52 -24.28 -2.24
CA ASP A 107 -13.83 -24.32 -1.61
C ASP A 107 -14.81 -23.32 -2.26
N GLY A 108 -15.80 -23.86 -2.97
CA GLY A 108 -16.84 -23.06 -3.64
C GLY A 108 -17.77 -22.30 -2.69
N GLY A 109 -18.01 -22.84 -1.48
CA GLY A 109 -18.82 -22.19 -0.45
C GLY A 109 -18.09 -20.99 0.17
N MET A 110 -16.78 -21.14 0.41
CA MET A 110 -15.92 -20.03 0.84
C MET A 110 -15.81 -18.96 -0.25
N LYS A 111 -15.72 -19.35 -1.52
CA LYS A 111 -15.73 -18.41 -2.65
C LYS A 111 -17.01 -17.58 -2.68
N THR A 112 -18.16 -18.23 -2.56
CA THR A 112 -19.46 -17.54 -2.50
C THR A 112 -19.54 -16.62 -1.29
N THR A 113 -19.01 -17.05 -0.14
CA THR A 113 -18.94 -16.23 1.07
C THR A 113 -18.03 -15.02 0.88
N PHE A 114 -16.91 -15.16 0.20
CA PHE A 114 -15.99 -14.06 -0.12
C PHE A 114 -16.65 -13.01 -1.01
N GLU A 115 -17.35 -13.44 -2.06
CA GLU A 115 -18.03 -12.54 -3.01
C GLU A 115 -19.21 -11.78 -2.36
N THR A 116 -19.82 -12.35 -1.32
CA THR A 116 -21.00 -11.77 -0.64
C THR A 116 -20.68 -11.05 0.67
N THR A 117 -19.42 -11.05 1.12
CA THR A 117 -19.02 -10.42 2.38
C THR A 117 -17.83 -9.47 2.22
N THR A 118 -17.58 -8.66 3.25
CA THR A 118 -16.36 -7.84 3.28
C THR A 118 -15.16 -8.68 3.69
N LEU A 119 -13.96 -8.29 3.24
CA LEU A 119 -12.72 -9.03 3.53
C LEU A 119 -12.51 -9.37 5.03
N PRO A 120 -12.72 -8.45 5.99
CA PRO A 120 -12.57 -8.80 7.41
C PRO A 120 -13.63 -9.81 7.87
N VAL A 121 -14.88 -9.69 7.38
CA VAL A 121 -15.97 -10.62 7.74
C VAL A 121 -15.69 -12.01 7.15
N PHE A 122 -15.18 -12.08 5.93
CA PHE A 122 -14.72 -13.34 5.33
C PHE A 122 -13.68 -14.03 6.23
N TRP A 123 -12.60 -13.34 6.60
CA TRP A 123 -11.56 -13.92 7.45
C TRP A 123 -12.05 -14.29 8.86
N ILE A 124 -13.02 -13.55 9.41
CA ILE A 124 -13.68 -13.93 10.68
C ILE A 124 -14.46 -15.24 10.53
N LYS A 125 -15.13 -15.47 9.40
CA LYS A 125 -15.85 -16.74 9.14
C LYS A 125 -14.89 -17.91 8.94
N VAL A 126 -13.81 -17.70 8.17
CA VAL A 126 -12.75 -18.70 7.93
C VAL A 126 -12.09 -19.14 9.25
N MET A 127 -12.09 -18.29 10.28
CA MET A 127 -11.50 -18.60 11.59
C MET A 127 -12.09 -19.86 12.26
N ALA A 128 -13.33 -20.24 11.94
CA ALA A 128 -13.96 -21.43 12.50
C ALA A 128 -13.28 -22.74 12.03
N GLU A 129 -12.85 -22.78 10.77
CA GLU A 129 -12.27 -23.98 10.15
C GLU A 129 -10.74 -23.88 10.05
N TYR A 130 -10.23 -22.67 9.79
CA TYR A 130 -8.81 -22.39 9.59
C TYR A 130 -8.34 -21.25 10.52
N PRO A 131 -8.28 -21.48 11.84
CA PRO A 131 -8.00 -20.43 12.82
C PRO A 131 -6.62 -19.80 12.65
N GLU A 132 -5.59 -20.57 12.26
CA GLU A 132 -4.22 -20.08 12.12
C GLU A 132 -4.10 -19.05 10.99
N ILE A 133 -4.62 -19.38 9.81
CA ILE A 133 -4.53 -18.51 8.63
C ILE A 133 -5.43 -17.28 8.76
N ALA A 134 -6.65 -17.45 9.28
CA ALA A 134 -7.55 -16.37 9.59
C ALA A 134 -6.95 -15.39 10.60
N THR A 135 -6.33 -15.92 11.66
CA THR A 135 -5.63 -15.11 12.66
C THR A 135 -4.51 -14.31 12.00
N ARG A 136 -3.75 -14.90 11.07
CA ARG A 136 -2.67 -14.19 10.38
C ARG A 136 -3.18 -13.10 9.44
N ALA A 137 -4.30 -13.33 8.75
CA ALA A 137 -4.96 -12.33 7.92
C ALA A 137 -5.47 -11.14 8.74
N LEU A 138 -5.99 -11.41 9.94
CA LEU A 138 -6.56 -10.41 10.85
C LEU A 138 -5.51 -9.72 11.74
N LYS A 139 -4.34 -10.35 11.96
CA LYS A 139 -3.23 -9.81 12.77
C LYS A 139 -2.53 -8.60 12.16
N PHE A 140 -2.98 -8.07 11.02
CA PHE A 140 -2.55 -6.75 10.55
C PHE A 140 -3.36 -5.66 11.26
N PRO A 141 -2.84 -5.02 12.32
CA PRO A 141 -3.57 -3.94 12.95
C PRO A 141 -3.66 -2.79 11.94
N PRO A 142 -4.74 -2.00 11.94
CA PRO A 142 -4.67 -0.66 11.38
C PRO A 142 -3.52 0.06 12.06
N THR A 143 -2.67 0.71 11.27
CA THR A 143 -1.49 1.50 11.70
C THR A 143 -1.81 2.45 12.87
N TYR A 144 -3.07 2.85 13.00
CA TYR A 144 -3.62 3.60 14.13
C TYR A 144 -3.34 2.98 15.51
N LEU A 145 -3.34 1.65 15.67
CA LEU A 145 -3.02 1.02 16.97
C LEU A 145 -1.53 1.10 17.30
N CYS A 146 -0.65 1.10 16.30
CA CYS A 146 0.76 1.41 16.51
C CYS A 146 0.95 2.91 16.82
N GLU A 147 0.27 3.82 16.10
CA GLU A 147 0.32 5.26 16.39
C GLU A 147 -0.17 5.60 17.79
N ALA A 148 -1.29 5.00 18.26
CA ALA A 148 -1.77 5.22 19.62
C ALA A 148 -0.77 4.72 20.68
N GLY A 149 -0.12 3.57 20.43
CA GLY A 149 0.95 3.06 21.29
C GLY A 149 2.18 3.97 21.32
N PHE A 150 2.61 4.47 20.17
CA PHE A 150 3.73 5.43 20.08
C PHE A 150 3.37 6.80 20.69
N SER A 151 2.15 7.30 20.51
CA SER A 151 1.67 8.53 21.15
C SER A 151 1.66 8.40 22.68
N ALA A 152 1.13 7.29 23.22
CA ALA A 152 1.13 7.05 24.67
C ALA A 152 2.56 7.01 25.26
N MET A 153 3.52 6.47 24.51
CA MET A 153 4.93 6.41 24.91
C MET A 153 5.64 7.78 24.87
N THR A 154 5.17 8.71 24.04
CA THR A 154 5.67 10.10 24.04
C THR A 154 5.06 10.97 25.14
N SER A 155 3.85 10.62 25.62
CA SER A 155 3.17 11.34 26.71
C SER A 155 3.79 11.07 28.09
N THR A 156 4.40 9.90 28.31
CA THR A 156 5.05 9.55 29.59
C THR A 156 6.43 10.19 29.78
N LYS A 157 7.01 10.81 28.74
CA LYS A 157 8.28 11.55 28.84
C LYS A 157 8.11 12.99 29.35
N LYS A 158 6.89 13.50 29.50
CA LYS A 158 6.63 14.88 29.95
C LYS A 158 6.38 15.04 31.46
N THR A 159 6.52 13.98 32.26
CA THR A 159 6.34 14.06 33.72
C THR A 159 7.55 13.45 34.43
N ALA A 160 8.67 14.15 34.35
CA ALA A 160 9.81 14.00 35.24
C ALA A 160 10.59 15.33 35.19
N GLU A 161 9.98 16.38 35.75
CA GLU A 161 10.69 17.53 36.32
C GLU A 161 10.70 17.37 37.84
#